data_AF-A0A183H668-F1
#
_entry.id   AF-A0A183H668-F1
#
_cell.length_a   1.000
_cell.length_b   1.000
_cell.length_c   1.000
_cell.angle_alpha   90.00
_cell.angle_beta   90.00
_cell.angle_gamma   90.00
#
_symmetry.space_group_name_H-M   'P 1'
#
loop_
_entity.id
_entity.type
_entity.pdbx_description
1 polymer ?
#
loop_
_entity_poly.entity_id
_entity_poly.type
_entity_poly.pdbx_seq_one_letter_code
_entity_poly.pdbx_strand_id
1 'polypeptide(L)'
;MISLFVLFVVTVSYVESIGENPMDVNAIASIIGGISNIMQNNVETIDVPSSQIMGRWYQVYKAAIAFDVYRTDMFCPVAYFKPNSVMGEDGFSIEEAYRVITKNGPIETYKRDLNKVGTGQYWMYTEEYFYPRQFNIISVGPNYTNTTDGTEEEKQYQYMVVTDGNRLSLSVYARHPMIFYQKYNEEVVKFLEHAGFGGKVFWNSPKPIYQGADCEWPSEKEVFARRVLKNQEIAKNGGLDTAAKSGSFDGSPQATDVRSSITEILQNPQLALQKLVQGH
;
A
#
# COMPACT_ATOMS: atom_id res chain seq x y z
N MET A 1 -59.08 39.54 -11.06
CA MET A 1 -59.25 39.08 -9.67
C MET A 1 -58.70 37.67 -9.55
N ILE A 2 -57.63 37.56 -8.76
CA ILE A 2 -57.23 36.41 -7.93
C ILE A 2 -56.83 35.10 -8.65
N SER A 3 -55.52 34.97 -8.80
CA SER A 3 -54.74 33.73 -8.84
C SER A 3 -54.85 32.99 -7.49
N LEU A 4 -55.03 31.67 -7.50
CA LEU A 4 -54.88 30.84 -6.29
C LEU A 4 -53.85 29.74 -6.56
N PHE A 5 -52.60 30.05 -6.22
CA PHE A 5 -51.53 29.09 -6.00
C PHE A 5 -51.77 28.42 -4.64
N VAL A 6 -51.94 27.11 -4.62
CA VAL A 6 -51.99 26.33 -3.37
C VAL A 6 -50.55 26.11 -2.91
N LEU A 7 -50.12 26.87 -1.91
CA LEU A 7 -48.87 26.65 -1.19
C LEU A 7 -49.12 25.59 -0.11
N PHE A 8 -48.56 24.39 -0.28
CA PHE A 8 -48.46 23.41 0.80
C PHE A 8 -47.36 23.88 1.76
N VAL A 9 -47.76 24.55 2.84
CA VAL A 9 -46.85 24.85 3.96
C VAL A 9 -46.70 23.56 4.76
N VAL A 10 -45.60 22.83 4.53
CA VAL A 10 -45.17 21.78 5.44
C VAL A 10 -44.60 22.48 6.68
N THR A 11 -45.43 22.61 7.71
CA THR A 11 -44.95 22.93 9.05
C THR A 11 -44.15 21.73 9.54
N VAL A 12 -42.82 21.81 9.43
CA VAL A 12 -41.91 20.89 10.14
C VAL A 12 -41.98 21.28 11.61
N SER A 13 -42.73 20.50 12.38
CA SER A 13 -42.71 20.55 13.84
C SER A 13 -41.32 20.10 14.30
N TYR A 14 -40.52 21.04 14.81
CA TYR A 14 -39.29 20.72 15.53
C TYR A 14 -39.66 19.99 16.82
N VAL A 15 -39.42 18.68 16.85
CA VAL A 15 -39.32 17.92 18.10
C VAL A 15 -37.84 17.92 18.45
N GLU A 16 -37.41 18.81 19.35
CA GLU A 16 -36.07 18.74 19.90
C GLU A 16 -35.99 17.55 20.87
N SER A 17 -35.40 16.45 20.40
CA SER A 17 -34.87 15.42 21.28
C SER A 17 -33.58 15.94 21.92
N ILE A 18 -33.50 15.89 23.24
CA ILE A 18 -32.30 16.23 24.01
C ILE A 18 -31.21 15.22 23.63
N GLY A 19 -30.21 15.66 22.87
CA GLY A 19 -29.03 14.87 22.52
C GLY A 19 -28.46 15.08 21.12
N GLU A 20 -29.14 15.79 20.23
CA GLU A 20 -28.62 16.06 18.89
C GLU A 20 -27.85 17.39 18.89
N ASN A 21 -26.51 17.30 18.90
CA ASN A 21 -25.71 18.45 18.49
C ASN A 21 -26.15 18.81 17.07
N PRO A 22 -26.55 20.07 16.79
CA PRO A 22 -26.87 20.49 15.43
C PRO A 22 -25.62 20.19 14.60
N MET A 23 -25.80 19.31 13.60
CA MET A 23 -24.73 18.92 12.71
C MET A 23 -24.14 20.19 12.10
N ASP A 24 -22.97 20.57 12.62
CA ASP A 24 -22.29 21.84 12.35
C ASP A 24 -22.24 22.08 10.83
N VAL A 25 -22.58 23.28 10.37
CA VAL A 25 -22.63 23.57 8.93
C VAL A 25 -21.26 23.37 8.29
N ASN A 26 -20.17 23.53 9.05
CA ASN A 26 -18.82 23.17 8.62
C ASN A 26 -18.66 21.64 8.51
N ALA A 27 -19.36 20.85 9.33
CA ALA A 27 -19.45 19.40 9.17
C ALA A 27 -20.03 19.00 7.82
N ILE A 28 -21.16 19.59 7.48
CA ILE A 28 -21.90 19.30 6.26
C ILE A 28 -21.10 19.78 5.05
N ALA A 29 -20.50 20.97 5.12
CA ALA A 29 -19.61 21.49 4.08
C ALA A 29 -18.37 20.58 3.87
N SER A 30 -17.75 20.08 4.95
CA SER A 30 -16.64 19.13 4.85
C SER A 30 -17.06 17.77 4.29
N ILE A 31 -18.25 17.27 4.64
CA ILE A 31 -18.79 16.01 4.10
C ILE A 31 -19.08 16.16 2.60
N ILE A 32 -19.74 17.26 2.20
CA ILE A 32 -20.03 17.55 0.79
C ILE A 32 -18.73 17.79 -0.01
N GLY A 33 -17.75 18.49 0.57
CA GLY A 33 -16.42 18.66 -0.04
C GLY A 33 -15.68 17.34 -0.25
N GLY A 34 -15.70 16.45 0.74
CA GLY A 34 -15.13 15.11 0.64
C GLY A 34 -15.81 14.26 -0.45
N ILE A 35 -17.14 14.29 -0.53
CA ILE A 35 -17.92 13.56 -1.54
C ILE A 35 -17.72 14.16 -2.95
N SER A 36 -17.65 15.48 -3.08
CA SER A 36 -17.42 16.16 -4.36
C SER A 36 -16.03 15.87 -4.92
N ASN A 37 -15.00 15.78 -4.06
CA ASN A 37 -13.64 15.40 -4.48
C ASN A 37 -13.52 13.91 -4.86
N ILE A 38 -14.41 13.04 -4.36
CA ILE A 38 -14.54 11.65 -4.80
C ILE A 38 -15.26 11.56 -6.15
N MET A 39 -16.23 12.44 -6.43
CA MET A 39 -16.91 12.50 -7.74
C MET A 39 -16.06 13.11 -8.87
N GLN A 40 -15.01 13.87 -8.53
CA GLN A 40 -13.99 14.29 -9.49
C GLN A 40 -13.02 13.14 -9.76
N ASN A 41 -13.36 12.28 -10.72
CA ASN A 41 -12.61 11.08 -11.14
C ASN A 41 -11.17 11.30 -11.65
N ASN A 42 -10.58 12.50 -11.50
CA ASN A 42 -9.19 12.74 -11.87
C ASN A 42 -8.37 13.03 -10.62
N VAL A 43 -7.53 12.06 -10.25
CA VAL A 43 -6.39 12.27 -9.37
C VAL A 43 -5.28 12.94 -10.18
N GLU A 44 -4.90 14.14 -9.80
CA GLU A 44 -3.74 14.82 -10.37
C GLU A 44 -2.47 14.11 -9.91
N THR A 45 -1.73 13.55 -10.87
CA THR A 45 -0.49 12.83 -10.64
C THR A 45 0.70 13.65 -11.08
N ILE A 46 1.87 13.32 -10.53
CA ILE A 46 3.12 14.02 -10.81
C ILE A 46 4.08 13.10 -11.58
N ASP A 47 4.92 13.66 -12.44
CA ASP A 47 5.92 12.85 -13.13
C ASP A 47 7.14 12.66 -12.23
N VAL A 48 7.44 11.41 -11.91
CA VAL A 48 8.59 11.02 -11.12
C VAL A 48 9.21 9.79 -11.80
N PRO A 49 10.42 9.90 -12.37
CA PRO A 49 11.14 8.75 -12.89
C PRO A 49 11.28 7.66 -11.82
N SER A 50 11.03 6.40 -12.19
CA SER A 50 11.10 5.28 -11.24
C SER A 50 12.49 5.17 -10.59
N SER A 51 13.55 5.52 -11.32
CA SER A 51 14.94 5.55 -10.82
C SER A 51 15.10 6.36 -9.52
N GLN A 52 14.34 7.44 -9.34
CA GLN A 52 14.42 8.31 -8.14
C GLN A 52 13.70 7.72 -6.91
N ILE A 53 12.77 6.77 -7.12
CA ILE A 53 11.97 6.14 -6.05
C ILE A 53 12.44 4.73 -5.73
N MET A 54 13.55 4.25 -6.31
CA MET A 54 14.08 2.92 -6.03
C MET A 54 14.60 2.77 -4.59
N GLY A 55 14.72 1.52 -4.13
CA GLY A 55 15.28 1.17 -2.84
C GLY A 55 14.25 1.07 -1.73
N ARG A 56 14.72 1.23 -0.49
CA ARG A 56 13.91 0.97 0.71
C ARG A 56 13.02 2.16 1.08
N TRP A 57 11.79 1.84 1.47
CA TRP A 57 10.76 2.75 1.94
C TRP A 57 10.01 2.14 3.13
N TYR A 58 9.42 3.00 3.94
CA TYR A 58 8.61 2.61 5.10
C TYR A 58 7.24 3.25 4.97
N GLN A 59 6.17 2.44 5.02
CA GLN A 59 4.82 2.98 4.95
C GLN A 59 4.46 3.60 6.32
N VAL A 60 4.23 4.91 6.34
CA VAL A 60 3.99 5.68 7.57
C VAL A 60 2.52 6.04 7.75
N TYR A 61 1.76 6.17 6.66
CA TYR A 61 0.31 6.36 6.70
C TYR A 61 -0.40 5.44 5.72
N LYS A 62 -1.65 5.12 6.05
CA LYS A 62 -2.63 4.52 5.15
C LYS A 62 -4.01 5.13 5.33
N ALA A 63 -4.90 4.99 4.34
CA ALA A 63 -6.33 5.27 4.55
C ALA A 63 -6.97 4.14 5.36
N ALA A 64 -8.20 4.38 5.87
CA ALA A 64 -8.97 3.33 6.53
C ALA A 64 -9.29 2.17 5.57
N ILE A 65 -9.50 2.48 4.27
CA ILE A 65 -9.47 1.50 3.20
C ILE A 65 -8.05 1.51 2.63
N ALA A 66 -7.26 0.47 2.91
CA ALA A 66 -5.94 0.35 2.30
C ALA A 66 -6.05 -0.14 0.84
N PHE A 67 -4.96 -0.01 0.09
CA PHE A 67 -4.80 -0.71 -1.20
C PHE A 67 -5.08 -2.21 -1.10
N ASP A 68 -5.01 -2.75 0.11
CA ASP A 68 -5.35 -4.11 0.43
C ASP A 68 -6.41 -4.17 1.53
N VAL A 69 -7.63 -4.53 1.13
CA VAL A 69 -8.80 -4.53 2.02
C VAL A 69 -8.68 -5.61 3.11
N TYR A 70 -7.85 -6.63 2.90
CA TYR A 70 -7.67 -7.73 3.86
C TYR A 70 -6.64 -7.41 4.95
N ARG A 71 -5.90 -6.29 4.82
CA ARG A 71 -4.74 -5.96 5.66
C ARG A 71 -5.02 -4.73 6.53
N THR A 72 -5.89 -4.91 7.51
CA THR A 72 -6.36 -3.83 8.39
C THR A 72 -5.33 -3.43 9.44
N ASP A 73 -4.54 -4.37 9.96
CA ASP A 73 -3.54 -4.11 11.01
C ASP A 73 -2.14 -4.42 10.52
N MET A 74 -1.32 -3.37 10.41
CA MET A 74 0.06 -3.45 9.94
C MET A 74 0.96 -2.76 10.96
N PHE A 75 2.05 -3.42 11.33
CA PHE A 75 3.07 -2.87 12.21
C PHE A 75 4.43 -2.95 11.52
N CYS A 76 5.24 -1.91 11.65
CA CYS A 76 6.60 -1.84 11.09
C CYS A 76 6.69 -2.20 9.59
N PRO A 77 5.81 -1.69 8.70
CA PRO A 77 5.88 -2.03 7.29
C PRO A 77 7.15 -1.46 6.63
N VAL A 78 7.76 -2.27 5.79
CA VAL A 78 8.89 -1.92 4.91
C VAL A 78 8.58 -2.37 3.49
N ALA A 79 9.02 -1.58 2.52
CA ALA A 79 8.81 -1.79 1.10
C ALA A 79 10.14 -1.61 0.35
N TYR A 80 10.46 -2.53 -0.55
CA TYR A 80 11.67 -2.53 -1.37
C TYR A 80 11.28 -2.35 -2.83
N PHE A 81 11.52 -1.16 -3.37
CA PHE A 81 11.23 -0.79 -4.75
C PHE A 81 12.43 -1.18 -5.62
N LYS A 82 12.18 -1.93 -6.69
CA LYS A 82 13.22 -2.44 -7.59
C LYS A 82 12.81 -2.30 -9.05
N PRO A 83 13.73 -1.97 -9.97
CA PRO A 83 13.42 -1.95 -11.39
C PRO A 83 12.92 -3.32 -11.85
N ASN A 84 11.91 -3.33 -12.70
CA ASN A 84 11.37 -4.56 -13.27
C ASN A 84 11.09 -4.38 -14.77
N SER A 85 12.06 -4.80 -15.58
CA SER A 85 11.98 -4.71 -17.04
C SER A 85 10.84 -5.53 -17.65
N VAL A 86 10.30 -6.54 -16.94
CA VAL A 86 9.12 -7.29 -17.38
C VAL A 86 7.89 -6.40 -17.43
N MET A 87 7.82 -5.35 -16.59
CA MET A 87 6.68 -4.42 -16.55
C MET A 87 6.79 -3.28 -17.56
N GLY A 88 7.76 -3.32 -18.46
CA GLY A 88 7.99 -2.30 -19.49
C GLY A 88 8.93 -1.18 -19.03
N GLU A 89 9.01 -0.13 -19.84
CA GLU A 89 9.82 1.05 -19.55
C GLU A 89 9.33 1.75 -18.28
N ASP A 90 10.25 2.13 -17.40
CA ASP A 90 9.97 2.75 -16.10
C ASP A 90 9.09 1.90 -15.16
N GLY A 91 8.93 0.60 -15.47
CA GLY A 91 8.23 -0.38 -14.67
C GLY A 91 9.06 -0.89 -13.49
N PHE A 92 8.41 -1.20 -12.37
CA PHE A 92 9.08 -1.62 -11.14
C PHE A 92 8.27 -2.63 -10.33
N SER A 93 8.93 -3.29 -9.39
CA SER A 93 8.31 -4.16 -8.39
C SER A 93 8.47 -3.57 -7.00
N ILE A 94 7.51 -3.86 -6.14
CA ILE A 94 7.59 -3.58 -4.71
C ILE A 94 7.51 -4.92 -3.97
N GLU A 95 8.54 -5.24 -3.20
CA GLU A 95 8.52 -6.35 -2.23
C GLU A 95 8.31 -5.77 -0.85
N GLU A 96 7.19 -6.12 -0.22
CA GLU A 96 6.75 -5.53 1.05
C GLU A 96 6.74 -6.58 2.15
N ALA A 97 7.02 -6.14 3.37
CA ALA A 97 6.91 -6.94 4.57
C ALA A 97 6.39 -6.11 5.74
N TYR A 98 5.58 -6.72 6.59
CA TYR A 98 5.03 -6.07 7.77
C TYR A 98 4.64 -7.12 8.81
N ARG A 99 4.48 -6.68 10.05
CA ARG A 99 4.01 -7.54 11.14
C ARG A 99 2.51 -7.40 11.32
N VAL A 100 1.85 -8.51 11.61
CA VAL A 100 0.41 -8.58 11.89
C VAL A 100 0.15 -8.80 13.37
N ILE A 101 -1.06 -8.47 13.82
CA ILE A 101 -1.56 -8.64 15.20
C ILE A 101 -0.88 -7.69 16.21
N THR A 102 0.45 -7.69 16.28
CA THR A 102 1.24 -6.81 17.16
C THR A 102 2.56 -6.41 16.51
N LYS A 103 3.26 -5.42 17.10
CA LYS A 103 4.62 -5.02 16.70
C LYS A 103 5.68 -6.13 16.74
N ASN A 104 5.43 -7.23 17.47
CA ASN A 104 6.31 -8.39 17.56
C ASN A 104 5.69 -9.64 16.91
N GLY A 105 4.57 -9.48 16.20
CA GLY A 105 3.86 -10.57 15.57
C GLY A 105 4.60 -11.17 14.37
N PRO A 106 3.99 -12.19 13.74
CA PRO A 106 4.56 -12.83 12.57
C PRO A 106 4.67 -11.84 11.41
N ILE A 107 5.66 -12.07 10.55
CA ILE A 107 5.93 -11.25 9.38
C ILE A 107 5.17 -11.84 8.20
N GLU A 108 4.33 -11.01 7.57
CA GLU A 108 3.74 -11.28 6.27
C GLU A 108 4.55 -10.58 5.19
N THR A 109 4.66 -11.23 4.04
CA THR A 109 5.34 -10.70 2.86
C THR A 109 4.44 -10.79 1.63
N TYR A 110 4.62 -9.87 0.70
CA TYR A 110 3.91 -9.88 -0.57
C TYR A 110 4.66 -9.06 -1.63
N LYS A 111 4.33 -9.30 -2.89
CA LYS A 111 4.91 -8.60 -4.05
C LYS A 111 3.84 -7.87 -4.84
N ARG A 112 4.21 -6.71 -5.35
CA ARG A 112 3.46 -5.93 -6.33
C ARG A 112 4.32 -5.65 -7.54
N ASP A 113 3.74 -5.73 -8.72
CA ASP A 113 4.39 -5.43 -9.99
C ASP A 113 3.66 -4.26 -10.65
N LEU A 114 4.40 -3.25 -11.09
CA LEU A 114 3.86 -1.96 -11.53
C LEU A 114 4.28 -1.66 -12.96
N ASN A 115 3.30 -1.52 -13.83
CA ASN A 115 3.47 -1.09 -15.22
C ASN A 115 3.03 0.37 -15.36
N LYS A 116 3.91 1.22 -15.91
CA LYS A 116 3.61 2.63 -16.13
C LYS A 116 2.62 2.78 -17.29
N VAL A 117 1.55 3.54 -17.06
CA VAL A 117 0.52 3.85 -18.08
C VAL A 117 0.33 5.33 -18.35
N GLY A 118 0.91 6.18 -17.50
CA GLY A 118 0.87 7.63 -17.66
C GLY A 118 1.81 8.30 -16.67
N THR A 119 1.78 9.63 -16.67
CA THR A 119 2.54 10.47 -15.73
C THR A 119 2.18 10.11 -14.29
N GLY A 120 3.13 9.52 -13.55
CA GLY A 120 2.91 9.07 -12.17
C GLY A 120 1.82 8.01 -11.98
N GLN A 121 1.32 7.39 -13.06
CA GLN A 121 0.21 6.44 -13.04
C GLN A 121 0.68 5.04 -13.43
N TYR A 122 0.34 4.06 -12.59
CA TYR A 122 0.76 2.68 -12.76
C TYR A 122 -0.42 1.72 -12.58
N TRP A 123 -0.45 0.66 -13.39
CA TRP A 123 -1.23 -0.54 -13.07
C TRP A 123 -0.41 -1.43 -12.14
N MET A 124 -0.99 -1.75 -10.99
CA MET A 124 -0.42 -2.56 -9.93
C MET A 124 -1.06 -3.95 -9.93
N TYR A 125 -0.22 -4.95 -10.15
CA TYR A 125 -0.55 -6.37 -10.14
C TYR A 125 -0.01 -7.01 -8.86
N THR A 126 -0.67 -8.05 -8.37
CA THR A 126 -0.19 -8.82 -7.21
C THR A 126 -0.54 -10.30 -7.37
N GLU A 127 0.08 -11.14 -6.54
CA GLU A 127 -0.10 -12.60 -6.54
C GLU A 127 -1.43 -13.02 -5.88
N GLU A 128 -2.12 -12.12 -5.18
CA GLU A 128 -3.23 -12.45 -4.28
C GLU A 128 -4.63 -12.13 -4.81
N TYR A 129 -4.76 -11.24 -5.79
CA TYR A 129 -6.05 -10.92 -6.41
C TYR A 129 -5.93 -10.69 -7.90
N PHE A 130 -7.01 -11.01 -8.62
CA PHE A 130 -7.01 -11.08 -10.07
C PHE A 130 -7.02 -9.71 -10.77
N TYR A 131 -7.72 -8.72 -10.19
CA TYR A 131 -7.91 -7.42 -10.82
C TYR A 131 -6.78 -6.45 -10.47
N PRO A 132 -6.08 -5.87 -11.47
CA PRO A 132 -5.07 -4.86 -11.19
C PRO A 132 -5.72 -3.62 -10.57
N ARG A 133 -4.97 -2.96 -9.69
CA ARG A 133 -5.36 -1.70 -9.07
C ARG A 133 -4.53 -0.56 -9.61
N GLN A 134 -5.01 0.68 -9.51
CA GLN A 134 -4.21 1.84 -9.87
C GLN A 134 -3.29 2.22 -8.72
N PHE A 135 -2.06 2.57 -9.05
CA PHE A 135 -1.06 3.12 -8.14
C PHE A 135 -0.61 4.46 -8.73
N ASN A 136 -1.07 5.55 -8.11
CA ASN A 136 -0.91 6.90 -8.61
C ASN A 136 -0.04 7.70 -7.63
N ILE A 137 1.11 8.18 -8.07
CA ILE A 137 2.00 9.04 -7.30
C ILE A 137 1.49 10.47 -7.44
N ILE A 138 1.11 11.07 -6.31
CA ILE A 138 0.47 12.40 -6.27
C ILE A 138 1.33 13.46 -5.59
N SER A 139 2.36 13.05 -4.87
CA SER A 139 3.32 13.95 -4.25
C SER A 139 4.61 13.21 -3.92
N VAL A 140 5.74 13.90 -4.06
CA VAL A 140 7.04 13.50 -3.54
C VAL A 140 7.71 14.73 -2.93
N GLY A 141 8.64 14.53 -2.02
CA GLY A 141 9.40 15.63 -1.45
C GLY A 141 10.58 15.18 -0.60
N PRO A 142 11.40 16.13 -0.13
CA PRO A 142 11.25 17.57 -0.31
C PRO A 142 11.68 18.06 -1.70
N ASN A 143 11.31 19.30 -2.05
CA ASN A 143 11.77 20.05 -3.23
C ASN A 143 11.45 19.42 -4.59
N TYR A 144 10.28 18.79 -4.72
CA TYR A 144 9.76 18.41 -6.03
C TYR A 144 9.49 19.65 -6.88
N THR A 145 10.04 19.66 -8.10
CA THR A 145 9.74 20.68 -9.10
C THR A 145 9.27 19.99 -10.37
N ASN A 146 8.16 20.46 -10.95
CA ASN A 146 7.59 19.91 -12.19
C ASN A 146 8.46 20.21 -13.44
N THR A 147 9.63 20.82 -13.24
CA THR A 147 10.57 21.15 -14.30
C THR A 147 11.51 19.98 -14.50
N THR A 148 11.37 19.33 -15.65
CA THR A 148 12.21 18.23 -16.18
C THR A 148 13.64 18.69 -16.51
N ASP A 149 14.22 19.59 -15.73
CA ASP A 149 15.62 19.95 -15.88
C ASP A 149 16.42 18.78 -15.32
N GLY A 150 16.96 17.94 -16.21
CA GLY A 150 17.69 16.67 -15.98
C GLY A 150 18.90 16.72 -15.03
N THR A 151 18.98 17.74 -14.18
CA THR A 151 19.79 17.84 -12.96
C THR A 151 19.15 17.14 -11.75
N GLU A 152 17.92 16.65 -11.85
CA GLU A 152 17.22 15.95 -10.76
C GLU A 152 17.63 14.48 -10.58
N GLU A 153 18.51 13.92 -11.43
CA GLU A 153 18.96 12.52 -11.32
C GLU A 153 19.60 12.17 -9.96
N GLU A 154 20.02 13.18 -9.18
CA GLU A 154 20.65 13.00 -7.86
C GLU A 154 19.72 13.24 -6.65
N LYS A 155 18.50 13.76 -6.84
CA LYS A 155 17.61 14.08 -5.72
C LYS A 155 16.84 12.84 -5.26
N GLN A 156 17.25 12.26 -4.13
CA GLN A 156 16.46 11.24 -3.44
C GLN A 156 15.35 11.88 -2.58
N TYR A 157 14.10 11.70 -3.01
CA TYR A 157 12.94 12.07 -2.20
C TYR A 157 12.92 11.31 -0.87
N GLN A 158 12.50 12.00 0.18
CA GLN A 158 12.39 11.52 1.54
C GLN A 158 10.99 10.98 1.87
N TYR A 159 9.96 11.41 1.13
CA TYR A 159 8.62 10.85 1.18
C TYR A 159 7.98 10.77 -0.21
N MET A 160 6.99 9.89 -0.34
CA MET A 160 6.05 9.88 -1.45
C MET A 160 4.63 9.63 -0.94
N VAL A 161 3.65 10.20 -1.63
CA VAL A 161 2.23 9.99 -1.37
C VAL A 161 1.62 9.29 -2.59
N VAL A 162 0.92 8.19 -2.34
CA VAL A 162 0.33 7.34 -3.36
C VAL A 162 -1.13 7.07 -3.07
N THR A 163 -1.96 7.08 -4.11
CA THR A 163 -3.39 6.75 -4.06
C THR A 163 -3.84 5.87 -5.22
N ASP A 164 -5.05 5.33 -5.15
CA ASP A 164 -5.77 4.82 -6.33
C ASP A 164 -6.49 5.96 -7.08
N GLY A 165 -7.07 5.67 -8.25
CA GLY A 165 -7.76 6.67 -9.08
C GLY A 165 -9.01 7.30 -8.48
N ASN A 166 -9.56 6.72 -7.42
CA ASN A 166 -10.79 7.19 -6.79
C ASN A 166 -10.55 7.84 -5.41
N ARG A 167 -9.29 8.03 -5.02
CA ARG A 167 -8.89 8.55 -3.68
C ARG A 167 -9.44 7.72 -2.51
N LEU A 168 -9.65 6.42 -2.73
CA LEU A 168 -10.13 5.51 -1.68
C LEU A 168 -8.96 4.92 -0.89
N SER A 169 -7.92 4.51 -1.60
CA SER A 169 -6.71 3.94 -1.02
C SER A 169 -5.65 5.02 -0.85
N LEU A 170 -4.95 5.04 0.28
CA LEU A 170 -3.81 5.93 0.54
C LEU A 170 -2.64 5.10 1.08
N SER A 171 -1.44 5.41 0.59
CA SER A 171 -0.17 5.01 1.19
C SER A 171 0.78 6.20 1.18
N VAL A 172 1.33 6.54 2.35
CA VAL A 172 2.46 7.46 2.44
C VAL A 172 3.70 6.64 2.77
N TYR A 173 4.72 6.75 1.94
CA TYR A 173 6.01 6.13 2.19
C TYR A 173 7.03 7.19 2.61
N ALA A 174 7.92 6.81 3.52
CA ALA A 174 9.05 7.62 3.96
C ALA A 174 10.36 6.83 3.86
N ARG A 175 11.47 7.50 3.55
CA ARG A 175 12.82 6.89 3.61
C ARG A 175 13.26 6.59 5.04
N HIS A 176 12.81 7.41 5.98
CA HIS A 176 13.13 7.24 7.40
C HIS A 176 11.95 7.70 8.26
N PRO A 177 11.26 6.80 8.99
CA PRO A 177 10.04 7.16 9.73
C PRO A 177 10.25 8.26 10.77
N MET A 178 11.34 8.17 11.56
CA MET A 178 11.61 9.18 12.58
C MET A 178 11.84 10.58 11.99
N ILE A 179 12.63 10.69 10.92
CA ILE A 179 12.89 11.97 10.23
C ILE A 179 11.58 12.49 9.62
N PHE A 180 10.76 11.62 9.04
CA PHE A 180 9.47 11.98 8.49
C PHE A 180 8.57 12.62 9.55
N TYR A 181 8.40 11.97 10.70
CA TYR A 181 7.56 12.50 11.77
C TYR A 181 8.08 13.82 12.35
N GLN A 182 9.40 14.03 12.33
CA GLN A 182 10.04 15.26 12.82
C GLN A 182 10.01 16.42 11.83
N LYS A 183 10.10 16.16 10.52
CA LYS A 183 10.34 17.21 9.51
C LYS A 183 9.23 17.37 8.47
N TYR A 184 8.59 16.28 8.06
CA TYR A 184 7.72 16.26 6.87
C TYR A 184 6.25 15.97 7.21
N ASN A 185 5.96 15.55 8.44
CA ASN A 185 4.61 15.14 8.82
C ASN A 185 3.58 16.25 8.68
N GLU A 186 3.90 17.46 9.14
CA GLU A 186 2.97 18.59 9.07
C GLU A 186 2.61 18.96 7.63
N GLU A 187 3.61 19.09 6.75
CA GLU A 187 3.37 19.42 5.34
C GLU A 187 2.61 18.31 4.61
N VAL A 188 2.90 17.04 4.91
CA VAL A 188 2.21 15.91 4.27
C VAL A 188 0.78 15.80 4.76
N VAL A 189 0.52 15.94 6.06
CA VAL A 189 -0.86 15.94 6.57
C VAL A 189 -1.66 17.09 5.98
N LYS A 190 -1.06 18.30 5.89
CA LYS A 190 -1.70 19.44 5.21
C LYS A 190 -1.96 19.14 3.74
N PHE A 191 -1.01 18.56 3.01
CA PHE A 191 -1.21 18.14 1.62
C PHE A 191 -2.37 17.14 1.50
N LEU A 192 -2.42 16.14 2.36
CA LEU A 192 -3.47 15.12 2.37
C LEU A 192 -4.87 15.72 2.55
N GLU A 193 -5.01 16.68 3.48
CA GLU A 193 -6.27 17.42 3.68
C GLU A 193 -6.72 18.15 2.41
N HIS A 194 -5.80 18.85 1.73
CA HIS A 194 -6.10 19.56 0.48
C HIS A 194 -6.39 18.60 -0.68
N ALA A 195 -5.71 17.45 -0.71
CA ALA A 195 -5.89 16.40 -1.71
C ALA A 195 -7.19 15.58 -1.51
N GLY A 196 -7.97 15.87 -0.46
CA GLY A 196 -9.25 15.22 -0.17
C GLY A 196 -9.16 13.96 0.67
N PHE A 197 -8.02 13.72 1.34
CA PHE A 197 -7.88 12.70 2.38
C PHE A 197 -8.13 13.32 3.75
N GLY A 198 -8.98 12.71 4.56
CA GLY A 198 -9.38 13.28 5.85
C GLY A 198 -10.71 14.03 5.82
N GLY A 199 -10.91 14.88 6.82
CA GLY A 199 -12.19 15.53 7.10
C GLY A 199 -13.07 14.73 8.07
N LYS A 200 -14.37 15.06 8.17
CA LYS A 200 -15.32 14.34 9.05
C LYS A 200 -15.76 12.97 8.49
N VAL A 201 -15.11 12.52 7.41
CA VAL A 201 -15.37 11.28 6.70
C VAL A 201 -14.35 10.23 7.16
N PHE A 202 -14.81 9.17 7.81
CA PHE A 202 -13.90 8.25 8.51
C PHE A 202 -13.18 7.26 7.56
N TRP A 203 -13.68 7.02 6.34
CA TRP A 203 -13.15 5.99 5.44
C TRP A 203 -11.93 6.42 4.62
N ASN A 204 -11.76 7.72 4.35
CA ASN A 204 -10.62 8.30 3.63
C ASN A 204 -9.62 9.01 4.58
N SER A 205 -9.83 8.92 5.90
CA SER A 205 -8.95 9.56 6.87
C SER A 205 -7.57 8.89 6.89
N PRO A 206 -6.47 9.66 6.77
CA PRO A 206 -5.13 9.15 7.00
C PRO A 206 -5.00 8.60 8.42
N LYS A 207 -4.49 7.38 8.52
CA LYS A 207 -4.18 6.69 9.77
C LYS A 207 -2.68 6.43 9.84
N PRO A 208 -1.99 6.90 10.88
CA PRO A 208 -0.58 6.60 11.06
C PRO A 208 -0.38 5.11 11.31
N ILE A 209 0.71 4.57 10.79
CA ILE A 209 1.13 3.19 11.00
C ILE A 209 2.29 3.19 12.00
N TYR A 210 2.29 2.21 12.89
CA TYR A 210 3.34 2.06 13.90
C TYR A 210 4.71 1.85 13.25
N GLN A 211 5.64 2.77 13.50
CA GLN A 211 7.03 2.77 13.03
C GLN A 211 7.96 3.22 14.17
N GLY A 212 7.88 2.52 15.31
CA GLY A 212 8.69 2.81 16.50
C GLY A 212 10.18 2.49 16.32
N ALA A 213 11.02 3.01 17.23
CA ALA A 213 12.45 2.70 17.25
C ALA A 213 12.77 1.24 17.57
N ASP A 214 11.78 0.50 18.08
CA ASP A 214 11.80 -0.93 18.38
C ASP A 214 11.29 -1.79 17.22
N CYS A 215 11.02 -1.20 16.05
CA CYS A 215 10.70 -1.95 14.85
C CYS A 215 11.95 -2.66 14.31
N GLU A 216 11.88 -3.99 14.24
CA GLU A 216 12.84 -4.80 13.52
C GLU A 216 12.31 -5.11 12.12
N TRP A 217 12.85 -4.41 11.12
CA TRP A 217 12.50 -4.60 9.72
C TRP A 217 13.35 -5.71 9.08
N PRO A 218 12.72 -6.70 8.41
CA PRO A 218 13.46 -7.73 7.70
C PRO A 218 14.26 -7.12 6.55
N SER A 219 15.42 -7.71 6.23
CA SER A 219 16.20 -7.29 5.07
C SER A 219 15.51 -7.67 3.75
N GLU A 220 15.89 -7.02 2.66
CA GLU A 220 15.37 -7.34 1.31
C GLU A 220 15.54 -8.83 0.96
N LYS A 221 16.70 -9.41 1.27
CA LYS A 221 16.98 -10.83 1.05
C LYS A 221 16.07 -11.72 1.89
N GLU A 222 15.79 -11.31 3.13
CA GLU A 222 14.88 -12.03 4.03
C GLU A 222 13.44 -11.97 3.52
N VAL A 223 12.96 -10.80 3.07
CA VAL A 223 11.62 -10.65 2.47
C VAL A 223 11.46 -11.57 1.27
N PHE A 224 12.45 -11.57 0.37
CA PHE A 224 12.47 -12.47 -0.79
C PHE A 224 12.43 -13.94 -0.36
N ALA A 225 13.31 -14.36 0.55
CA ALA A 225 13.38 -15.74 1.02
C ALA A 225 12.08 -16.21 1.66
N ARG A 226 11.48 -15.40 2.55
CA ARG A 226 10.20 -15.69 3.19
C ARG A 226 9.08 -15.87 2.17
N ARG A 227 9.02 -15.03 1.14
CA ARG A 227 8.03 -15.14 0.07
C ARG A 227 8.22 -16.42 -0.74
N VAL A 228 9.45 -16.74 -1.14
CA VAL A 228 9.74 -17.98 -1.88
C VAL A 228 9.32 -19.22 -1.09
N LEU A 229 9.66 -19.27 0.21
CA LEU A 229 9.29 -20.37 1.09
C LEU A 229 7.76 -20.48 1.25
N LYS A 230 7.07 -19.35 1.46
CA LYS A 230 5.60 -19.30 1.54
C LYS A 230 4.95 -19.86 0.27
N ASN A 231 5.41 -19.44 -0.90
CA ASN A 231 4.88 -19.90 -2.18
C ASN A 231 5.16 -21.40 -2.43
N GLN A 232 6.32 -21.90 -2.00
CA GLN A 232 6.63 -23.34 -2.05
C GLN A 232 5.74 -24.17 -1.11
N GLU A 233 5.47 -23.67 0.09
CA GLU A 233 4.58 -24.34 1.04
C GLU A 233 3.14 -24.38 0.53
N ILE A 234 2.65 -23.27 -0.03
CA ILE A 234 1.34 -23.21 -0.70
C ILE A 234 1.29 -24.20 -1.86
N ALA A 235 2.32 -24.25 -2.71
CA ALA A 235 2.39 -25.19 -3.83
C ALA A 235 2.44 -26.65 -3.37
N LYS A 236 3.18 -26.95 -2.30
CA LYS A 236 3.24 -28.29 -1.71
C LYS A 236 1.89 -28.70 -1.13
N ASN A 237 1.24 -27.81 -0.37
CA ASN A 237 -0.06 -28.08 0.25
C ASN A 237 -1.16 -28.20 -0.81
N GLY A 238 -1.17 -27.33 -1.82
CA GLY A 238 -2.07 -27.47 -2.98
C GLY A 238 -1.81 -28.72 -3.80
N GLY A 239 -0.54 -29.14 -3.92
CA GLY A 239 -0.16 -30.41 -4.54
C GLY A 239 -0.58 -31.64 -3.73
N LEU A 240 -0.52 -31.57 -2.40
CA LEU A 240 -1.04 -32.59 -1.49
C LEU A 240 -2.57 -32.66 -1.55
N ASP A 241 -3.27 -31.52 -1.62
CA ASP A 241 -4.73 -31.47 -1.80
C ASP A 241 -5.14 -32.01 -3.17
N THR A 242 -4.31 -31.78 -4.19
CA THR A 242 -4.52 -32.33 -5.54
C THR A 242 -4.24 -33.84 -5.56
N ALA A 243 -3.17 -34.31 -4.90
CA ALA A 243 -2.83 -35.73 -4.77
C ALA A 243 -3.84 -36.51 -3.90
N ALA A 244 -4.39 -35.89 -2.86
CA ALA A 244 -5.44 -36.45 -2.04
C ALA A 244 -6.79 -36.52 -2.78
N LYS A 245 -7.02 -35.63 -3.77
CA LYS A 245 -8.16 -35.69 -4.69
C LYS A 245 -7.92 -36.60 -5.90
N SER A 246 -6.67 -36.81 -6.30
CA SER A 246 -6.25 -37.73 -7.37
C SER A 246 -5.70 -39.03 -6.79
N GLY A 247 -6.54 -39.77 -6.07
CA GLY A 247 -6.23 -41.16 -5.78
C GLY A 247 -6.13 -41.93 -7.10
N SER A 248 -4.90 -42.39 -7.42
CA SER A 248 -4.52 -43.49 -8.33
C SER A 248 -3.72 -43.09 -9.58
N PHE A 249 -2.39 -43.28 -9.57
CA PHE A 249 -1.69 -44.39 -10.25
C PHE A 249 -0.16 -44.25 -10.13
N ASP A 250 0.48 -45.42 -9.98
CA ASP A 250 1.90 -45.72 -9.72
C ASP A 250 2.94 -45.21 -10.74
N GLY A 251 4.21 -45.08 -10.30
CA GLY A 251 5.37 -45.50 -11.13
C GLY A 251 6.62 -44.61 -11.28
N SER A 252 7.52 -44.61 -10.28
CA SER A 252 9.02 -44.75 -10.37
C SER A 252 9.93 -43.79 -11.21
N PRO A 253 11.28 -43.81 -11.05
CA PRO A 253 12.06 -42.59 -10.76
C PRO A 253 13.27 -42.31 -11.68
N GLN A 254 13.70 -41.06 -11.85
CA GLN A 254 15.13 -40.65 -11.93
C GLN A 254 15.33 -39.16 -12.25
N ALA A 255 16.09 -38.46 -11.41
CA ALA A 255 16.98 -37.35 -11.77
C ALA A 255 17.72 -36.86 -10.50
N THR A 256 18.86 -37.48 -10.22
CA THR A 256 19.94 -36.96 -9.35
C THR A 256 20.80 -36.05 -10.23
N ASP A 257 20.99 -34.76 -9.95
CA ASP A 257 22.19 -34.31 -9.23
C ASP A 257 22.10 -32.86 -8.67
N VAL A 258 21.00 -32.13 -8.92
CA VAL A 258 20.81 -30.75 -8.39
C VAL A 258 20.07 -30.74 -7.03
N ARG A 259 19.64 -31.94 -6.60
CA ARG A 259 18.79 -32.11 -5.42
C ARG A 259 19.55 -31.97 -4.10
N SER A 260 20.88 -32.14 -4.05
CA SER A 260 21.60 -32.20 -2.77
C SER A 260 21.61 -30.86 -2.02
N SER A 261 21.94 -29.74 -2.68
CA SER A 261 21.95 -28.41 -2.04
C SER A 261 20.55 -27.93 -1.65
N ILE A 262 19.53 -28.29 -2.44
CA ILE A 262 18.12 -27.95 -2.14
C ILE A 262 17.58 -28.86 -1.02
N THR A 263 17.98 -30.13 -0.98
CA THR A 263 17.56 -31.07 0.07
C THR A 263 18.16 -30.69 1.42
N GLU A 264 19.37 -30.15 1.45
CA GLU A 264 19.99 -29.64 2.67
C GLU A 264 19.26 -28.41 3.24
N ILE A 265 18.75 -27.52 2.36
CA ILE A 265 17.88 -26.39 2.74
C ILE A 265 16.50 -26.89 3.24
N LEU A 266 15.95 -27.94 2.61
CA LEU A 266 14.66 -28.52 2.96
C LEU A 266 14.64 -29.26 4.30
N GLN A 267 15.78 -29.76 4.77
CA GLN A 267 15.85 -30.51 6.02
C GLN A 267 15.93 -29.62 7.26
N ASN A 268 16.39 -28.37 7.14
CA ASN A 268 16.46 -27.46 8.28
C ASN A 268 16.30 -25.97 7.87
N PRO A 269 15.06 -25.51 7.62
CA PRO A 269 14.80 -24.17 7.12
C PRO A 269 15.21 -23.05 8.10
N GLN A 270 15.20 -23.33 9.41
CA GLN A 270 15.69 -22.39 10.44
C GLN A 270 17.21 -22.22 10.38
N LEU A 271 17.96 -23.30 10.11
CA LEU A 271 19.41 -23.27 9.94
C LEU A 271 19.82 -22.56 8.63
N ALA A 272 19.02 -22.71 7.56
CA ALA A 272 19.25 -22.02 6.29
C ALA A 272 19.04 -20.49 6.42
N LEU A 273 17.99 -20.06 7.15
CA LEU A 273 17.78 -18.67 7.53
C LEU A 273 18.93 -18.14 8.38
N GLN A 274 19.41 -18.91 9.37
CA GLN A 274 20.53 -18.51 10.22
C GLN A 274 21.84 -18.37 9.42
N LYS A 275 22.13 -19.27 8.48
CA LYS A 275 23.30 -19.19 7.59
C LYS A 275 23.24 -18.00 6.61
N LEU A 276 22.03 -17.63 6.14
CA LEU A 276 21.83 -16.46 5.28
C LEU A 276 21.95 -15.13 6.05
N VAL A 277 21.58 -15.11 7.33
CA VAL A 277 21.71 -13.95 8.23
C VAL A 277 23.16 -13.78 8.73
N GLN A 278 23.93 -14.86 8.81
CA GLN A 278 25.31 -14.87 9.34
C GLN A 278 26.43 -14.86 8.27
N GLY A 279 26.10 -14.86 6.98
CA GLY A 279 27.10 -14.91 5.89
C GLY A 279 27.47 -13.55 5.31
N HIS A 280 28.74 -13.14 5.52
CA HIS A 280 29.58 -12.13 4.84
C HIS A 280 28.97 -11.27 3.74
#